data_AF-A0A6G8QEI0-F1
#
_entry.id   AF-A0A6G8QEI0-F1
#
_cell.length_a   1.000
_cell.length_b   1.000
_cell.length_c   1.000
_cell.angle_alpha   90.00
_cell.angle_beta   90.00
_cell.angle_gamma   90.00
#
_symmetry.space_group_name_H-M   'P 1'
#
loop_
_entity.id
_entity.type
_entity.pdbx_description
1 polymer ?
#
loop_
_entity_poly.entity_id
_entity_poly.type
_entity_poly.pdbx_seq_one_letter_code
_entity_poly.pdbx_strand_id
1 'polypeptide(L)'
;MSIREQERRQKQAEKRINQQMYRADREVRGAMDERSRQADLRAKEVVRRIEKGDADPRPLPGLREDSLESMKSMESMESSESMKSMESADPVMEVSVDAEAHDIGKGMPLEEHVPFNAAEMEEDLAQRITEDTGGHGDPHAHNEQKAEELAEQMTEDTGAGGDMNEHAERKVGQHAEEMFE
;
A
#
# COMPACT_ATOMS: atom_id res chain seq x y z
N MET A 1 26.62 33.17 35.71
CA MET A 1 27.14 32.79 34.38
C MET A 1 27.01 33.99 33.46
N SER A 2 28.05 34.32 32.69
CA SER A 2 28.03 35.45 31.75
C SER A 2 27.31 35.05 30.46
N ILE A 3 26.57 35.98 29.85
CA ILE A 3 25.86 35.78 28.56
C ILE A 3 26.81 35.23 27.47
N ARG A 4 28.07 35.68 27.46
CA ARG A 4 29.11 35.20 26.53
C ARG A 4 29.49 33.73 26.73
N GLU A 5 29.32 33.22 27.93
CA GLU A 5 29.59 31.81 28.24
C GLU A 5 28.42 30.92 27.82
N GLN A 6 27.18 31.41 27.95
CA GLN A 6 26.00 30.75 27.41
C GLN A 6 26.05 30.68 25.88
N GLU A 7 26.40 31.77 25.19
CA GLU A 7 26.59 31.78 23.72
C GLU A 7 27.68 30.79 23.27
N ARG A 8 28.79 30.69 24.01
CA ARG A 8 29.84 29.71 23.70
C ARG A 8 29.36 28.26 23.85
N ARG A 9 28.55 27.97 24.87
CA ARG A 9 27.99 26.62 25.06
C ARG A 9 26.95 26.29 23.99
N GLN A 10 26.08 27.24 23.63
CA GLN A 10 25.13 27.06 22.52
C GLN A 10 25.84 26.78 21.21
N LYS A 11 26.84 27.59 20.86
CA LYS A 11 27.61 27.42 19.61
C LYS A 11 28.39 26.10 19.56
N GLN A 12 28.79 25.54 20.71
CA GLN A 12 29.40 24.22 20.79
C GLN A 12 28.37 23.09 20.68
N ALA A 13 27.18 23.27 21.26
CA ALA A 13 26.08 22.32 21.12
C ALA A 13 25.60 22.23 19.67
N GLU A 14 25.38 23.37 19.01
CA GLU A 14 25.01 23.44 17.59
C GLU A 14 26.04 22.72 16.69
N LYS A 15 27.34 22.91 16.95
CA LYS A 15 28.39 22.21 16.20
C LYS A 15 28.33 20.69 16.37
N ARG A 16 28.01 20.20 17.57
CA ARG A 16 27.87 18.75 17.83
C ARG A 16 26.64 18.19 17.12
N ILE A 17 25.52 18.91 17.16
CA ILE A 17 24.27 18.53 16.49
C ILE A 17 24.48 18.47 14.98
N ASN A 18 25.08 19.50 14.38
CA ASN A 18 25.36 19.52 12.93
C ASN A 18 26.29 18.37 12.52
N GLN A 19 27.31 18.05 13.30
CA GLN A 19 28.19 16.92 13.01
C GLN A 19 27.48 15.57 13.08
N GLN A 20 26.52 15.41 14.00
CA GLN A 20 25.70 14.20 14.06
C GLN A 20 24.73 14.11 12.87
N MET A 21 24.08 15.22 12.49
CA MET A 21 23.20 15.25 11.33
C MET A 21 23.96 14.88 10.04
N TYR A 22 25.16 15.41 9.81
CA TYR A 22 25.94 15.06 8.62
C TYR A 22 26.34 13.57 8.55
N ARG A 23 26.51 12.91 9.71
CA ARG A 23 26.78 11.47 9.74
C ARG A 23 25.52 10.67 9.42
N ALA A 24 24.40 11.05 10.04
CA ALA A 24 23.10 10.44 9.78
C ALA A 24 22.70 10.58 8.30
N ASP A 25 22.83 11.77 7.72
CA ASP A 25 22.54 12.01 6.30
C ASP A 25 23.39 11.14 5.37
N ARG A 26 24.66 10.92 5.70
CA ARG A 26 25.55 10.08 4.91
C ARG A 26 25.13 8.61 4.95
N GLU A 27 24.70 8.13 6.11
CA GLU A 27 24.22 6.76 6.31
C GLU A 27 22.87 6.54 5.62
N VAL A 28 21.94 7.50 5.78
CA VAL A 28 20.61 7.46 5.12
C VAL A 28 20.77 7.47 3.61
N ARG A 29 21.63 8.33 3.06
CA ARG A 29 21.87 8.38 1.61
C ARG A 29 22.45 7.07 1.07
N GLY A 30 23.40 6.47 1.80
CA GLY A 30 23.96 5.15 1.43
C GLY A 30 22.89 4.04 1.45
N ALA A 31 22.05 4.00 2.49
CA ALA A 31 20.98 3.03 2.59
C ALA A 31 19.89 3.22 1.51
N MET A 32 19.61 4.47 1.13
CA MET A 32 18.69 4.79 0.03
C MET A 32 19.24 4.32 -1.32
N ASP A 33 20.53 4.53 -1.58
CA ASP A 33 21.18 4.07 -2.81
C ASP A 33 21.17 2.53 -2.92
N GLU A 34 21.39 1.83 -1.81
CA GLU A 34 21.32 0.36 -1.76
C GLU A 34 19.90 -0.17 -2.00
N ARG A 35 18.89 0.45 -1.39
CA ARG A 35 17.48 0.12 -1.62
C ARG A 35 17.08 0.36 -3.07
N SER A 36 17.52 1.47 -3.66
CA SER A 36 17.27 1.78 -5.08
C SER A 36 17.88 0.71 -6.00
N ARG A 37 19.13 0.30 -5.76
CA ARG A 37 19.76 -0.78 -6.54
C ARG A 37 19.02 -2.11 -6.41
N GLN A 38 18.55 -2.44 -5.21
CA GLN A 38 17.76 -3.67 -5.00
C GLN A 38 16.41 -3.60 -5.72
N ALA A 39 15.75 -2.44 -5.71
CA ALA A 39 14.51 -2.23 -6.45
C ALA A 39 14.71 -2.40 -7.96
N ASP A 40 15.79 -1.83 -8.52
CA ASP A 40 16.12 -1.97 -9.94
C ASP A 40 16.37 -3.43 -10.35
N LEU A 41 17.04 -4.21 -9.50
CA LEU A 41 17.29 -5.63 -9.75
C LEU A 41 15.98 -6.42 -9.75
N ARG A 42 15.09 -6.16 -8.79
CA ARG A 42 13.75 -6.79 -8.73
C ARG A 42 12.89 -6.40 -9.92
N ALA A 43 12.91 -5.14 -10.34
CA ALA A 43 12.16 -4.66 -11.50
C ALA A 43 12.62 -5.39 -12.78
N LYS A 44 13.94 -5.52 -12.98
CA LYS A 44 14.49 -6.28 -14.11
C LYS A 44 14.12 -7.77 -14.05
N GLU A 45 14.07 -8.35 -12.86
CA GLU A 45 13.63 -9.73 -12.67
C GLU A 45 12.15 -9.91 -13.04
N VAL A 46 11.28 -8.99 -12.62
CA VAL A 46 9.85 -8.99 -12.98
C VAL A 46 9.66 -8.86 -14.48
N VAL A 47 10.35 -7.90 -15.12
CA VAL A 47 10.32 -7.75 -16.59
C VAL A 47 10.76 -9.03 -17.27
N ARG A 48 11.85 -9.66 -16.81
CA ARG A 48 12.31 -10.95 -17.36
C ARG A 48 11.28 -12.07 -17.19
N ARG A 49 10.60 -12.15 -16.03
CA ARG A 49 9.55 -13.16 -15.78
C ARG A 49 8.33 -12.95 -16.68
N ILE A 50 7.93 -11.70 -16.92
CA ILE A 50 6.81 -11.36 -17.82
C ILE A 50 7.19 -11.64 -19.29
N GLU A 51 8.35 -11.16 -19.74
CA GLU A 51 8.76 -11.26 -21.15
C GLU A 51 9.14 -12.69 -21.56
N LYS A 52 9.84 -13.42 -20.69
CA LYS A 52 10.29 -14.80 -21.00
C LYS A 52 9.32 -15.87 -20.54
N GLY A 53 8.28 -15.51 -19.77
CA GLY A 53 7.35 -16.47 -19.18
C GLY A 53 8.03 -17.43 -18.19
N ASP A 54 9.19 -17.05 -17.64
CA ASP A 54 10.07 -17.87 -16.79
C ASP A 54 9.57 -17.89 -15.33
N ALA A 55 8.27 -18.03 -15.18
CA ALA A 55 7.58 -18.12 -13.90
C ALA A 55 6.88 -19.46 -13.83
N ASP A 56 7.40 -20.36 -12.99
CA ASP A 56 6.68 -21.58 -12.65
C ASP A 56 5.32 -21.16 -12.06
N PRO A 57 4.20 -21.56 -12.70
CA PRO A 57 2.89 -21.25 -12.16
C PRO A 57 2.84 -21.82 -10.75
N ARG A 58 2.35 -21.01 -9.80
CA ARG A 58 2.14 -21.48 -8.44
C ARG A 58 1.36 -22.79 -8.52
N PRO A 59 1.86 -23.89 -7.91
CA PRO A 59 1.17 -25.16 -7.99
C PRO A 59 -0.25 -24.97 -7.48
N LEU A 60 -1.23 -25.37 -8.28
CA LEU A 60 -2.63 -25.26 -7.91
C LEU A 60 -2.83 -26.06 -6.63
N PRO A 61 -3.42 -25.47 -5.57
CA PRO A 61 -3.73 -26.21 -4.36
C PRO A 61 -4.72 -27.33 -4.72
N GLY A 62 -4.29 -28.59 -4.68
CA GLY A 62 -5.19 -29.75 -4.80
C GLY A 62 -4.89 -30.81 -5.86
N LEU A 63 -3.81 -30.72 -6.64
CA LEU A 63 -3.41 -31.86 -7.50
C LEU A 63 -2.77 -32.97 -6.65
N ARG A 64 -3.61 -33.91 -6.19
CA ARG A 64 -3.15 -35.18 -5.64
C ARG A 64 -2.53 -36.02 -6.76
N GLU A 65 -1.52 -36.83 -6.44
CA GLU A 65 -0.77 -37.67 -7.37
C GLU A 65 -1.62 -38.75 -8.07
N ASP A 66 -2.86 -38.92 -7.62
CA ASP A 66 -3.88 -39.87 -8.10
C ASP A 66 -4.85 -39.28 -9.14
N SER A 67 -4.63 -38.04 -9.62
CA SER A 67 -5.50 -37.42 -10.63
C SER A 67 -5.20 -37.97 -12.03
N LEU A 68 -6.04 -38.91 -12.48
CA LEU A 68 -6.00 -39.53 -13.79
C LEU A 68 -5.96 -38.51 -14.95
N GLU A 69 -5.29 -38.95 -16.02
CA GLU A 69 -5.17 -38.36 -17.35
C GLU A 69 -6.48 -37.70 -17.83
N SER A 70 -6.50 -36.36 -17.89
CA SER A 70 -7.69 -35.59 -18.27
C SER A 70 -8.16 -35.98 -19.67
N MET A 71 -9.36 -36.56 -19.72
CA MET A 71 -10.09 -36.87 -20.96
C MET A 71 -10.32 -35.61 -21.79
N LYS A 72 -10.33 -35.78 -23.13
CA LYS A 72 -10.66 -34.78 -24.15
C LYS A 72 -11.83 -33.89 -23.74
N SER A 73 -11.61 -32.58 -23.75
CA SER A 73 -12.60 -31.53 -23.54
C SER A 73 -13.85 -31.74 -24.41
N MET A 74 -15.02 -31.86 -23.78
CA MET A 74 -16.32 -31.76 -24.46
C MET A 74 -16.70 -30.28 -24.63
N GLU A 75 -17.45 -29.99 -25.71
CA GLU A 75 -18.06 -28.69 -26.02
C GLU A 75 -18.89 -28.16 -24.85
N SER A 76 -18.65 -26.89 -24.51
CA SER A 76 -19.33 -26.17 -23.43
C SER A 76 -20.83 -26.03 -23.69
N MET A 77 -21.67 -26.56 -22.78
CA MET A 77 -23.09 -26.23 -22.69
C MET A 77 -23.30 -24.89 -21.96
N GLU A 78 -24.39 -24.20 -22.31
CA GLU A 78 -24.82 -22.90 -21.76
C GLU A 78 -24.96 -22.91 -20.23
N SER A 79 -24.49 -21.81 -19.62
CA SER A 79 -24.47 -21.57 -18.17
C SER A 79 -25.85 -21.66 -17.52
N SER A 80 -26.01 -22.54 -16.54
CA SER A 80 -27.15 -22.55 -15.62
C SER A 80 -26.99 -21.55 -14.48
N GLU A 81 -28.13 -21.05 -13.98
CA GLU A 81 -28.29 -20.05 -12.91
C GLU A 81 -27.47 -20.32 -11.63
N SER A 82 -26.91 -19.23 -11.11
CA SER A 82 -26.10 -19.14 -9.89
C SER A 82 -26.84 -19.66 -8.65
N MET A 83 -26.24 -20.61 -7.93
CA MET A 83 -26.72 -21.09 -6.64
C MET A 83 -26.47 -20.06 -5.52
N LYS A 84 -27.43 -19.96 -4.59
CA LYS A 84 -27.34 -19.14 -3.36
C LYS A 84 -26.09 -19.49 -2.54
N SER A 85 -25.30 -18.48 -2.23
CA SER A 85 -24.10 -18.54 -1.39
C SER A 85 -24.36 -19.26 -0.06
N MET A 86 -23.54 -20.26 0.26
CA MET A 86 -23.50 -20.89 1.59
C MET A 86 -22.69 -20.01 2.56
N GLU A 87 -23.12 -20.07 3.82
CA GLU A 87 -22.60 -19.37 4.99
C GLU A 87 -21.10 -19.69 5.24
N SER A 88 -20.30 -18.65 5.45
CA SER A 88 -18.85 -18.71 5.61
C SER A 88 -18.41 -19.50 6.85
N ALA A 89 -17.28 -20.21 6.75
CA ALA A 89 -16.66 -20.93 7.86
C ALA A 89 -15.97 -19.99 8.87
N ASP A 90 -15.99 -20.36 10.15
CA ASP A 90 -15.35 -19.63 11.24
C ASP A 90 -13.82 -19.56 11.10
N PRO A 91 -13.18 -18.43 11.45
CA PRO A 91 -11.73 -18.29 11.40
C PRO A 91 -11.06 -19.08 12.54
N VAL A 92 -10.15 -19.99 12.17
CA VAL A 92 -9.30 -20.69 13.13
C VAL A 92 -8.12 -19.79 13.50
N MET A 93 -8.24 -19.05 14.60
CA MET A 93 -7.17 -18.22 15.16
C MET A 93 -6.51 -18.94 16.34
N GLU A 94 -5.53 -19.80 16.07
CA GLU A 94 -4.50 -20.16 17.07
C GLU A 94 -3.16 -20.39 16.36
N VAL A 95 -2.37 -19.33 16.18
CA VAL A 95 -0.93 -19.43 15.97
C VAL A 95 -0.27 -19.06 17.30
N SER A 96 0.24 -20.06 18.01
CA SER A 96 1.00 -19.90 19.25
C SER A 96 2.32 -19.16 18.96
N VAL A 97 2.50 -17.97 19.54
CA VAL A 97 3.64 -17.06 19.32
C VAL A 97 4.85 -17.38 20.22
N ASP A 98 4.99 -18.62 20.68
CA ASP A 98 5.99 -18.98 21.72
C ASP A 98 7.29 -19.59 21.20
N ALA A 99 7.66 -19.38 19.93
CA ALA A 99 8.97 -19.80 19.44
C ALA A 99 9.65 -18.69 18.62
N GLU A 100 10.83 -18.28 19.07
CA GLU A 100 11.84 -17.46 18.36
C GLU A 100 11.80 -15.93 18.50
N ALA A 101 11.51 -15.41 19.70
CA ALA A 101 11.80 -14.01 20.04
C ALA A 101 13.04 -13.83 20.94
N HIS A 102 13.99 -14.78 20.96
CA HIS A 102 15.04 -14.79 22.01
C HIS A 102 16.43 -14.25 21.63
N ASP A 103 16.65 -13.60 20.48
CA ASP A 103 18.04 -13.15 20.18
C ASP A 103 18.22 -11.77 19.52
N ILE A 104 17.21 -10.89 19.60
CA ILE A 104 17.36 -9.50 19.15
C ILE A 104 17.11 -8.57 20.35
N GLY A 105 18.11 -8.37 21.21
CA GLY A 105 17.93 -7.44 22.33
C GLY A 105 19.00 -7.30 23.40
N LYS A 106 20.19 -7.92 23.26
CA LYS A 106 21.27 -7.69 24.23
C LYS A 106 21.92 -6.31 24.02
N GLY A 107 21.42 -5.28 24.71
CA GLY A 107 22.14 -4.02 24.89
C GLY A 107 21.31 -2.73 24.88
N MET A 108 20.00 -2.80 24.71
CA MET A 108 19.15 -1.60 24.76
C MET A 108 18.56 -1.45 26.17
N PRO A 109 18.66 -0.27 26.81
CA PRO A 109 17.96 -0.02 28.06
C PRO A 109 16.46 -0.07 27.76
N LEU A 110 15.78 -1.09 28.26
CA LEU A 110 14.32 -1.17 28.23
C LEU A 110 13.79 -0.09 29.18
N GLU A 111 13.55 1.11 28.66
CA GLU A 111 12.58 2.01 29.24
C GLU A 111 11.23 1.28 29.24
N GLU A 112 10.75 1.03 30.45
CA GLU A 112 9.37 0.80 30.86
C GLU A 112 8.46 0.26 29.74
N HIS A 113 8.24 -1.07 29.74
CA HIS A 113 7.23 -1.73 28.92
C HIS A 113 5.87 -1.06 29.15
N VAL A 114 5.53 -0.11 28.29
CA VAL A 114 4.14 0.26 28.05
C VAL A 114 3.53 -0.96 27.35
N PRO A 115 2.44 -1.55 27.86
CA PRO A 115 1.77 -2.64 27.15
C PRO A 115 1.30 -2.10 25.80
N PHE A 116 2.01 -2.50 24.73
CA PHE A 116 1.68 -2.13 23.36
C PHE A 116 0.38 -2.84 22.97
N ASN A 117 -0.72 -2.10 22.90
CA ASN A 117 -1.99 -2.63 22.43
C ASN A 117 -2.09 -2.39 20.91
N ALA A 118 -1.73 -3.39 20.10
CA ALA A 118 -1.69 -3.28 18.64
C ALA A 118 -3.04 -2.88 18.01
N ALA A 119 -4.16 -3.31 18.62
CA ALA A 119 -5.50 -2.98 18.16
C ALA A 119 -5.81 -1.48 18.23
N GLU A 120 -5.33 -0.78 19.27
CA GLU A 120 -5.57 0.67 19.44
C GLU A 120 -4.82 1.50 18.37
N MET A 121 -3.66 1.01 17.90
CA MET A 121 -2.92 1.66 16.81
C MET A 121 -3.56 1.44 15.44
N GLU A 122 -4.20 0.30 15.20
CA GLU A 122 -4.90 0.04 13.94
C GLU A 122 -6.13 0.91 13.80
N GLU A 123 -6.92 1.06 14.87
CA GLU A 123 -8.07 1.97 14.90
C GLU A 123 -7.64 3.44 14.72
N ASP A 124 -6.56 3.87 15.39
CA ASP A 124 -6.01 5.22 15.26
C ASP A 124 -5.42 5.49 13.86
N LEU A 125 -4.86 4.46 13.20
CA LEU A 125 -4.39 4.58 11.82
C LEU A 125 -5.55 4.69 10.82
N ALA A 126 -6.57 3.84 10.96
CA ALA A 126 -7.75 3.87 10.10
C ALA A 126 -8.49 5.20 10.23
N GLN A 127 -8.63 5.73 11.45
CA GLN A 127 -9.19 7.05 11.69
C GLN A 127 -8.37 8.15 11.02
N ARG A 128 -7.04 8.15 11.19
CA ARG A 128 -6.16 9.13 10.54
C ARG A 128 -6.22 9.10 9.01
N ILE A 129 -6.35 7.92 8.41
CA ILE A 129 -6.42 7.77 6.95
C ILE A 129 -7.73 8.31 6.39
N THR A 130 -8.81 8.24 7.16
CA THR A 130 -10.17 8.56 6.69
C THR A 130 -10.70 9.88 7.23
N GLU A 131 -9.88 10.63 7.97
CA GLU A 131 -10.25 11.92 8.58
C GLU A 131 -10.55 12.99 7.51
N ASP A 132 -9.84 12.97 6.39
CA ASP A 132 -9.94 13.98 5.34
C ASP A 132 -11.25 13.90 4.54
N THR A 133 -11.81 12.71 4.40
CA THR A 133 -13.13 12.52 3.80
C THR A 133 -14.25 12.40 4.83
N GLY A 134 -13.92 12.19 6.11
CA GLY A 134 -14.89 11.94 7.17
C GLY A 134 -15.39 10.49 7.24
N GLY A 135 -14.58 9.53 6.77
CA GLY A 135 -14.90 8.10 6.82
C GLY A 135 -14.83 7.47 8.22
N HIS A 136 -14.38 8.18 9.26
CA HIS A 136 -14.41 7.74 10.67
C HIS A 136 -13.81 6.36 10.96
N GLY A 137 -12.77 5.98 10.24
CA GLY A 137 -12.13 4.67 10.32
C GLY A 137 -12.65 3.66 9.29
N ASP A 138 -13.65 4.00 8.48
CA ASP A 138 -14.16 3.17 7.38
C ASP A 138 -13.45 3.50 6.05
N PRO A 139 -12.56 2.62 5.56
CA PRO A 139 -11.87 2.83 4.29
C PRO A 139 -12.80 2.77 3.08
N HIS A 140 -13.94 2.08 3.17
CA HIS A 140 -14.90 2.00 2.06
C HIS A 140 -15.59 3.34 1.87
N ALA A 141 -16.11 3.94 2.94
CA ALA A 141 -16.71 5.27 2.91
C ALA A 141 -15.71 6.34 2.41
N HIS A 142 -14.46 6.28 2.88
CA HIS A 142 -13.41 7.17 2.39
C HIS A 142 -13.15 7.02 0.89
N ASN A 143 -13.05 5.78 0.40
CA ASN A 143 -12.77 5.52 -1.00
C ASN A 143 -13.92 5.96 -1.91
N GLU A 144 -15.17 5.80 -1.48
CA GLU A 144 -16.35 6.28 -2.20
C GLU A 144 -16.33 7.81 -2.33
N GLN A 145 -16.10 8.51 -1.22
CA GLN A 145 -16.01 9.98 -1.22
C GLN A 145 -14.83 10.49 -2.05
N LYS A 146 -13.65 9.85 -1.99
CA LYS A 146 -12.54 10.18 -2.87
C LYS A 146 -12.84 9.91 -4.34
N ALA A 147 -13.57 8.85 -4.65
CA ALA A 147 -13.95 8.57 -6.02
C ALA A 147 -14.91 9.63 -6.57
N GLU A 148 -15.87 10.11 -5.76
CA GLU A 148 -16.75 11.23 -6.10
C GLU A 148 -15.96 12.53 -6.32
N GLU A 149 -15.06 12.87 -5.39
CA GLU A 149 -14.20 14.05 -5.49
C GLU A 149 -13.35 14.03 -6.79
N LEU A 150 -12.76 12.88 -7.10
CA LEU A 150 -11.98 12.69 -8.34
C LEU A 150 -12.86 12.79 -9.59
N ALA A 151 -14.07 12.23 -9.57
CA ALA A 151 -14.99 12.31 -10.69
C ALA A 151 -15.42 13.77 -10.95
N GLU A 152 -15.70 14.53 -9.91
CA GLU A 152 -16.06 15.95 -10.03
C GLU A 152 -14.88 16.76 -10.61
N GLN A 153 -13.66 16.55 -10.11
CA GLN A 153 -12.45 17.20 -10.65
C GLN A 153 -12.19 16.85 -12.12
N MET A 154 -12.37 15.59 -12.52
CA MET A 154 -12.17 15.17 -13.92
C MET A 154 -13.21 15.77 -14.88
N THR A 155 -14.39 16.12 -14.37
CA THR A 155 -15.51 16.58 -15.19
C THR A 155 -15.78 18.08 -15.08
N GLU A 156 -14.99 18.81 -14.29
CA GLU A 156 -15.11 20.26 -14.03
C GLU A 156 -15.08 21.08 -15.33
N ASP A 157 -14.23 20.73 -16.27
CA ASP A 157 -14.04 21.42 -17.56
C ASP A 157 -15.26 21.32 -18.49
N THR A 158 -16.00 20.23 -18.39
CA THR A 158 -17.29 20.03 -19.07
C THR A 158 -18.48 20.43 -18.20
N GLY A 159 -18.27 20.66 -16.89
CA GLY A 159 -19.31 20.87 -15.89
C GLY A 159 -20.20 19.66 -15.61
N ALA A 160 -19.73 18.42 -15.83
CA ALA A 160 -20.58 17.22 -15.74
C ALA A 160 -20.75 16.68 -14.31
N GLY A 161 -20.19 17.36 -13.31
CA GLY A 161 -20.50 17.14 -11.89
C GLY A 161 -20.25 15.71 -11.40
N GLY A 162 -19.26 15.03 -11.97
CA GLY A 162 -18.91 13.64 -11.67
C GLY A 162 -19.47 12.61 -12.65
N ASP A 163 -20.38 12.97 -13.55
CA ASP A 163 -20.91 12.04 -14.54
C ASP A 163 -19.97 11.89 -15.74
N MET A 164 -19.28 10.75 -15.80
CA MET A 164 -18.33 10.44 -16.87
C MET A 164 -18.99 10.22 -18.24
N ASN A 165 -20.25 9.79 -18.29
CA ASN A 165 -20.96 9.64 -19.55
C ASN A 165 -21.29 11.02 -20.13
N GLU A 166 -21.83 11.90 -19.29
CA GLU A 166 -22.14 13.26 -19.69
C GLU A 166 -20.87 14.06 -20.04
N HIS A 167 -19.78 13.87 -19.30
CA HIS A 167 -18.47 14.43 -19.66
C HIS A 167 -18.01 14.00 -21.06
N ALA A 168 -18.11 12.70 -21.36
CA ALA A 168 -17.72 12.17 -22.67
C ALA A 168 -18.58 12.76 -23.81
N GLU A 169 -19.90 12.85 -23.61
CA GLU A 169 -20.80 13.46 -24.58
C GLU A 169 -20.45 14.93 -24.85
N ARG A 170 -20.20 15.71 -23.79
CA ARG A 170 -19.84 17.13 -23.91
C ARG A 170 -18.47 17.32 -24.57
N LYS A 171 -17.49 16.47 -24.28
CA LYS A 171 -16.18 16.47 -24.97
C LYS A 171 -16.31 16.22 -26.45
N VAL A 172 -17.15 15.27 -26.85
CA VAL A 172 -17.42 15.01 -28.27
C VAL A 172 -18.09 16.22 -28.93
N GLY A 173 -19.03 16.88 -28.24
CA GLY A 173 -19.66 18.11 -28.71
C GLY A 173 -18.66 19.25 -28.93
N GLN A 174 -17.83 19.55 -27.92
CA GLN A 174 -16.79 20.57 -27.99
C GLN A 174 -15.82 20.31 -29.16
N HIS A 175 -15.37 19.06 -29.31
CA HIS A 175 -14.45 18.70 -30.38
C HIS A 175 -15.09 18.78 -31.77
N ALA A 176 -16.41 18.53 -31.89
CA ALA A 176 -17.13 18.74 -33.13
C ALA A 176 -17.19 20.22 -33.48
N GLU A 177 -17.50 21.11 -32.52
CA GLU A 177 -17.50 22.56 -32.74
C GLU A 177 -16.13 23.07 -33.21
N GLU A 178 -15.04 22.64 -32.55
CA GLU A 178 -13.65 22.99 -32.95
C GLU A 178 -13.28 22.52 -34.36
N MET A 179 -13.86 21.41 -34.85
CA MET A 179 -13.56 20.89 -36.19
C MET A 179 -14.33 21.61 -37.31
N PHE A 180 -15.43 22.28 -36.99
CA PHE A 180 -16.30 22.95 -37.96
C PHE A 180 -16.21 24.49 -37.93
N GLU A 181 -15.38 25.07 -37.05
CA GLU A 181 -14.85 26.44 -37.15
C GLU A 181 -13.57 26.53 -38.02
#